data_AF-A0A0S8EEF4-F1
#
_entry.id   AF-A0A0S8EEF4-F1
#
_cell.length_a   1.000
_cell.length_b   1.000
_cell.length_c   1.000
_cell.angle_alpha   90.00
_cell.angle_beta   90.00
_cell.angle_gamma   90.00
#
_symmetry.space_group_name_H-M   'P 1'
#
loop_
_entity.id
_entity.type
_entity.pdbx_description
1 polymer ?
#
loop_
_entity_poly.entity_id
_entity_poly.type
_entity_poly.pdbx_seq_one_letter_code
_entity_poly.pdbx_strand_id
1 'polypeptide(L)'
;MNLKRIYKQGTIILLCLSAASVFFDWNKFPLSILIGGLLGLANLKGLAWGLRDFAASRPTGRVIFWSMVRFFLLGLILFILALLKLINFIGILIGFTVVFILILKEGLQTAKEYSETGKGDQTKQSINSADAQK
;
A
#
# COMPACT_ATOMS: atom_id res chain seq x y z
N MET A 1 11.11 -0.85 0.23
CA MET A 1 9.90 -0.06 -0.10
C MET A 1 9.96 1.28 0.62
N ASN A 2 9.94 2.40 -0.12
CA ASN A 2 10.04 3.73 0.47
C ASN A 2 8.69 4.23 0.99
N LEU A 3 8.30 3.80 2.20
CA LEU A 3 7.02 4.18 2.83
C LEU A 3 6.77 5.70 2.84
N LYS A 4 7.79 6.51 3.13
CA LYS A 4 7.66 7.98 3.16
C LYS A 4 7.21 8.56 1.81
N ARG A 5 7.63 7.95 0.69
CA ARG A 5 7.28 8.41 -0.67
C ARG A 5 5.82 8.09 -0.98
N ILE A 6 5.35 6.90 -0.61
CA ILE A 6 3.96 6.47 -0.80
C ILE A 6 3.02 7.32 0.06
N TYR A 7 3.39 7.62 1.31
CA TYR A 7 2.61 8.54 2.15
C TYR A 7 2.53 9.95 1.56
N LYS A 8 3.65 10.49 1.05
CA LYS A 8 3.69 11.84 0.46
C LYS A 8 2.89 11.92 -0.85
N GLN A 9 3.10 10.98 -1.78
CA GLN A 9 2.37 10.91 -3.05
C GLN A 9 0.89 10.60 -2.83
N GLY A 10 0.59 9.63 -1.97
CA GLY A 10 -0.78 9.27 -1.60
C GLY A 10 -1.54 10.46 -1.03
N THR A 11 -0.94 11.20 -0.09
CA THR A 11 -1.58 12.40 0.49
C THR A 11 -1.81 13.50 -0.55
N ILE A 12 -0.84 13.77 -1.44
CA ILE A 12 -0.98 14.78 -2.51
C ILE A 12 -2.07 14.38 -3.50
N ILE A 13 -2.09 13.13 -3.94
CA ILE A 13 -3.07 12.62 -4.91
C ILE A 13 -4.46 12.60 -4.28
N LEU A 14 -4.59 12.18 -3.02
CA LEU A 14 -5.84 12.24 -2.27
C LEU A 14 -6.36 13.67 -2.13
N LEU A 15 -5.48 14.63 -1.86
CA LEU A 15 -5.85 16.04 -1.73
C LEU A 15 -6.34 16.59 -3.08
N CYS A 16 -5.63 16.31 -4.17
CA CYS A 16 -6.04 16.71 -5.52
C CYS A 16 -7.35 16.05 -5.96
N LEU A 17 -7.53 14.75 -5.68
CA LEU A 17 -8.72 14.01 -6.08
C LEU A 17 -9.93 14.42 -5.22
N SER A 18 -9.72 14.69 -3.94
CA SER A 18 -10.73 15.26 -3.06
C SER A 18 -11.14 16.66 -3.53
N ALA A 19 -10.18 17.52 -3.89
CA ALA A 19 -10.46 18.86 -4.42
C ALA A 19 -11.21 18.81 -5.76
N ALA A 20 -10.84 17.90 -6.67
CA ALA A 20 -11.53 17.67 -7.93
C ALA A 20 -12.96 17.13 -7.72
N SER A 21 -13.15 16.29 -6.70
CA SER A 21 -14.45 15.70 -6.38
C SER A 21 -15.47 16.69 -5.83
N VAL A 22 -15.04 17.87 -5.35
CA VAL A 22 -15.94 18.94 -4.89
C VAL A 22 -16.82 19.46 -6.04
N PHE A 23 -16.35 19.36 -7.29
CA PHE A 23 -17.11 19.77 -8.48
C PHE A 23 -18.28 18.83 -8.85
N PHE A 24 -18.33 17.61 -8.29
CA PHE A 24 -19.37 16.63 -8.64
C PHE A 24 -20.49 16.56 -7.60
N ASP A 25 -20.15 16.61 -6.31
CA ASP A 25 -21.12 16.59 -5.21
C ASP A 25 -20.47 17.17 -3.94
N TRP A 26 -21.00 18.28 -3.42
CA TRP A 26 -20.23 19.20 -2.58
C TRP A 26 -19.93 18.70 -1.15
N ASN A 27 -20.68 17.70 -0.64
CA ASN A 27 -20.61 17.35 0.80
C ASN A 27 -20.24 15.91 1.12
N LYS A 28 -20.73 14.92 0.38
CA LYS A 28 -20.56 13.49 0.76
C LYS A 28 -19.45 12.81 -0.01
N PHE A 29 -19.30 13.11 -1.30
CA PHE A 29 -18.39 12.39 -2.20
C PHE A 29 -16.88 12.66 -1.93
N PRO A 30 -16.43 13.91 -1.72
CA PRO A 30 -15.03 14.22 -1.44
C PRO A 30 -14.59 13.61 -0.11
N LEU A 31 -15.45 13.74 0.92
CA LEU A 31 -15.21 13.16 2.24
C LEU A 31 -15.11 11.63 2.18
N SER A 32 -15.92 11.00 1.33
CA SER A 32 -15.86 9.55 1.07
C SER A 32 -14.52 9.12 0.49
N ILE A 33 -14.02 9.84 -0.52
CA ILE A 33 -12.73 9.58 -1.15
C ILE A 33 -11.59 9.76 -0.13
N LEU A 34 -11.66 10.82 0.66
CA LEU A 34 -10.65 11.12 1.66
C LEU A 34 -10.59 10.02 2.74
N ILE A 35 -11.74 9.60 3.24
CA ILE A 35 -11.86 8.51 4.24
C ILE A 35 -11.39 7.17 3.64
N GLY A 36 -11.83 6.83 2.42
CA GLY A 36 -11.38 5.63 1.73
C GLY A 36 -9.87 5.59 1.50
N GLY A 37 -9.28 6.72 1.13
CA GLY A 37 -7.84 6.83 0.99
C GLY A 37 -7.08 6.81 2.31
N LEU A 38 -7.63 7.40 3.38
CA LEU A 38 -7.05 7.31 4.73
C LEU A 38 -7.04 5.86 5.22
N LEU A 39 -8.13 5.13 4.98
CA LEU A 39 -8.24 3.68 5.19
C LEU A 39 -7.20 2.92 4.36
N GLY A 40 -7.02 3.27 3.09
CA GLY A 40 -5.97 2.72 2.22
C GLY A 40 -4.55 2.95 2.77
N LEU A 41 -4.26 4.15 3.29
CA LEU A 41 -2.96 4.47 3.89
C LEU A 41 -2.74 3.73 5.22
N ALA A 42 -3.77 3.60 6.05
CA ALA A 42 -3.72 2.73 7.24
C ALA A 42 -3.53 1.25 6.85
N ASN A 43 -4.12 0.84 5.72
CA ASN A 43 -3.92 -0.47 5.10
C ASN A 43 -2.49 -0.64 4.55
N LEU A 44 -1.79 0.42 4.16
CA LEU A 44 -0.37 0.32 3.85
C LEU A 44 0.48 0.16 5.11
N LYS A 45 0.20 0.95 6.15
CA LYS A 45 1.01 0.97 7.39
C LYS A 45 1.16 -0.41 8.00
N GLY A 46 0.03 -1.10 8.19
CA GLY A 46 0.07 -2.44 8.77
C GLY A 46 0.56 -3.51 7.79
N LEU A 47 0.54 -3.29 6.46
CA LEU A 47 1.15 -4.22 5.51
C LEU A 47 2.67 -4.14 5.66
N ALA A 48 3.20 -2.93 5.72
CA ALA A 48 4.62 -2.70 5.95
C ALA A 48 5.08 -3.21 7.33
N TRP A 49 4.23 -3.11 8.36
CA TRP A 49 4.55 -3.64 9.67
C TRP A 49 4.52 -5.17 9.71
N GLY A 50 3.48 -5.79 9.15
CA GLY A 50 3.40 -7.25 9.03
C GLY A 50 4.56 -7.83 8.21
N LEU A 51 4.88 -7.23 7.06
CA LEU A 51 5.99 -7.65 6.21
C LEU A 51 7.37 -7.52 6.89
N ARG A 52 7.56 -6.52 7.74
CA ARG A 52 8.79 -6.35 8.50
C ARG A 52 8.99 -7.48 9.52
N ASP A 53 7.91 -7.90 10.18
CA ASP A 53 7.94 -9.04 11.10
C ASP A 53 8.11 -10.37 10.35
N PHE A 54 7.53 -10.51 9.15
CA PHE A 54 7.76 -11.68 8.28
C PHE A 54 9.21 -11.82 7.80
N ALA A 55 9.89 -10.70 7.51
CA ALA A 55 11.29 -10.72 7.08
C ALA A 55 12.27 -11.06 8.22
N ALA A 56 11.88 -10.77 9.47
CA ALA A 56 12.72 -10.96 10.65
C ALA A 56 12.57 -12.33 11.33
N SER A 57 11.48 -13.07 11.09
CA SER A 57 11.23 -14.35 11.76
C SER A 57 10.40 -15.28 10.87
N ARG A 58 10.71 -16.58 10.89
CA ARG A 58 9.98 -17.61 10.13
C ARG A 58 8.46 -17.42 10.28
N PRO A 59 7.68 -17.61 9.19
CA PRO A 59 6.24 -17.37 9.19
C PRO A 59 5.57 -18.20 10.28
N THR A 60 5.28 -17.56 11.40
CA THR A 60 4.61 -18.15 12.56
C THR A 60 3.13 -17.83 12.44
N GLY A 61 2.24 -18.78 12.77
CA GLY A 61 0.77 -18.61 12.66
C GLY A 61 0.21 -17.34 13.31
N ARG A 62 0.95 -16.76 14.27
CA ARG A 62 0.68 -15.46 14.88
C ARG A 62 0.58 -14.30 13.88
N VAL A 63 1.40 -14.29 12.83
CA VAL A 63 1.41 -13.20 11.82
C VAL A 63 0.24 -13.32 10.86
N ILE A 64 -0.15 -14.55 10.50
CA ILE A 64 -1.34 -14.84 9.70
C ILE A 64 -2.59 -14.44 10.50
N PHE A 65 -2.66 -14.80 11.79
CA PHE A 65 -3.75 -14.40 12.68
C PHE A 65 -3.86 -12.88 12.79
N TRP A 66 -2.75 -12.16 12.99
CA TRP A 66 -2.75 -10.69 13.03
C TRP A 66 -3.19 -10.06 11.71
N SER A 67 -2.84 -10.67 10.57
CA SER A 67 -3.30 -10.24 9.26
C SER A 67 -4.82 -10.43 9.11
N MET A 68 -5.36 -11.55 9.62
CA MET A 68 -6.79 -11.85 9.60
C MET A 68 -7.59 -10.91 10.50
N VAL A 69 -7.13 -10.66 11.73
CA VAL A 69 -7.73 -9.67 12.65
C VAL A 69 -7.72 -8.28 12.02
N ARG A 70 -6.64 -7.94 11.33
CA ARG A 70 -6.53 -6.65 10.65
C ARG A 70 -7.50 -6.50 9.49
N PHE A 71 -7.64 -7.52 8.64
CA PHE A 71 -8.64 -7.51 7.57
C PHE A 71 -10.06 -7.47 8.14
N PHE A 72 -10.31 -8.17 9.26
CA PHE A 72 -11.57 -8.11 9.97
C PHE A 72 -11.86 -6.71 10.52
N LEU A 73 -10.88 -6.03 11.14
CA LEU A 73 -11.02 -4.64 11.60
C LEU A 73 -11.29 -3.68 10.45
N LEU A 74 -10.59 -3.81 9.32
CA LEU A 74 -10.85 -3.02 8.12
C LEU A 74 -12.27 -3.25 7.60
N GLY A 75 -12.70 -4.51 7.50
CA GLY A 75 -14.06 -4.86 7.13
C GLY A 75 -15.10 -4.29 8.09
N LEU A 76 -14.84 -4.36 9.40
CA LEU A 76 -15.71 -3.83 10.44
C LEU A 76 -15.82 -2.29 10.37
N ILE A 77 -14.70 -1.60 10.17
CA ILE A 77 -14.70 -0.14 10.00
C ILE A 77 -15.50 0.24 8.74
N LEU A 78 -15.26 -0.43 7.60
CA LEU A 78 -16.03 -0.21 6.37
C LEU A 78 -17.52 -0.49 6.57
N PHE A 79 -17.86 -1.54 7.32
CA PHE A 79 -19.23 -1.94 7.62
C PHE A 79 -19.95 -0.92 8.50
N ILE A 80 -19.30 -0.42 9.56
CA ILE A 80 -19.84 0.64 10.42
C ILE A 80 -20.03 1.94 9.61
N LEU A 81 -19.07 2.31 8.77
CA LEU A 81 -19.17 3.48 7.90
C LEU A 81 -20.34 3.36 6.91
N ALA A 82 -20.58 2.15 6.38
CA ALA A 82 -21.71 1.88 5.50
C ALA A 82 -23.06 1.95 6.25
N LEU A 83 -23.14 1.40 7.47
CA LEU A 83 -24.35 1.43 8.31
C LEU A 83 -24.74 2.85 8.71
N LEU A 84 -23.76 3.69 9.04
CA LEU A 84 -24.00 5.08 9.44
C LEU A 84 -24.50 5.98 8.30
N LYS A 85 -24.49 5.49 7.04
CA LYS A 85 -24.93 6.20 5.82
C LYS A 85 -24.33 7.62 5.66
N LEU A 86 -23.26 7.91 6.41
CA LEU A 86 -22.58 9.20 6.45
C LEU A 86 -21.79 9.46 5.15
N ILE A 87 -21.55 8.41 4.36
CA ILE A 87 -20.50 8.37 3.33
C ILE A 87 -20.97 7.52 2.15
N ASN A 88 -20.60 7.91 0.92
CA ASN A 88 -20.91 7.14 -0.28
C ASN A 88 -19.90 6.00 -0.46
N PHE A 89 -20.39 4.76 -0.49
CA PHE A 89 -19.56 3.56 -0.66
C PHE A 89 -18.68 3.63 -1.92
N ILE A 90 -19.20 4.21 -3.01
CA ILE A 90 -18.46 4.43 -4.24
C ILE A 90 -17.23 5.31 -4.00
N GLY A 91 -17.39 6.42 -3.27
CA GLY A 91 -16.28 7.34 -3.00
C GLY A 91 -15.20 6.70 -2.14
N ILE A 92 -15.60 5.92 -1.12
CA ILE A 92 -14.66 5.14 -0.29
C ILE A 92 -13.86 4.17 -1.17
N LEU A 93 -14.54 3.44 -2.05
CA LEU A 93 -13.91 2.46 -2.92
C LEU A 93 -12.92 3.12 -3.88
N ILE A 94 -13.27 4.27 -4.46
CA ILE A 94 -12.39 5.05 -5.34
C ILE A 94 -11.13 5.49 -4.57
N GLY A 95 -11.30 6.13 -3.41
CA GLY A 95 -10.17 6.61 -2.59
C GLY A 95 -9.24 5.47 -2.17
N PHE A 96 -9.81 4.34 -1.76
CA PHE A 96 -9.05 3.15 -1.39
C PHE A 96 -8.29 2.57 -2.61
N THR A 97 -8.94 2.47 -3.77
CA THR A 97 -8.37 1.91 -5.00
C THR A 97 -7.20 2.74 -5.51
N VAL A 98 -7.30 4.07 -5.46
CA VAL A 98 -6.20 4.96 -5.88
C VAL A 98 -4.96 4.75 -5.03
N VAL A 99 -5.12 4.66 -3.72
CA VAL A 99 -4.01 4.34 -2.81
C VAL A 99 -3.47 2.94 -3.07
N PHE A 100 -4.35 1.96 -3.32
CA PHE A 100 -3.96 0.59 -3.64
C PHE A 100 -3.10 0.49 -4.91
N ILE A 101 -3.46 1.21 -5.98
CA ILE A 101 -2.67 1.25 -7.23
C ILE A 101 -1.29 1.87 -6.98
N LEU A 102 -1.20 2.95 -6.18
CA LEU A 102 0.09 3.56 -5.81
C LEU A 102 0.99 2.57 -5.08
N ILE A 103 0.42 1.81 -4.15
CA ILE A 103 1.15 0.77 -3.40
C ILE A 103 1.67 -0.30 -4.35
N LEU A 104 0.82 -0.80 -5.26
CA LEU A 104 1.23 -1.81 -6.25
C LEU A 104 2.35 -1.31 -7.14
N LYS A 105 2.25 -0.07 -7.63
CA LYS A 105 3.24 0.53 -8.52
C LYS A 105 4.61 0.67 -7.84
N GLU A 106 4.64 1.21 -6.63
CA GLU A 106 5.89 1.37 -5.85
C GLU A 106 6.43 0.01 -5.37
N GLY A 107 5.54 -0.94 -5.03
CA GLY A 107 5.92 -2.31 -4.69
C GLY A 107 6.59 -3.05 -5.85
N LEU A 108 6.00 -2.99 -7.04
CA LEU A 108 6.55 -3.58 -8.27
C LEU A 108 7.88 -2.92 -8.68
N GLN A 109 7.96 -1.58 -8.61
CA GLN A 109 9.18 -0.86 -8.91
C GLN A 109 10.31 -1.27 -7.96
N THR A 110 10.02 -1.34 -6.65
CA THR A 110 10.98 -1.82 -5.64
C THR A 110 11.44 -3.24 -5.98
N ALA A 111 10.52 -4.17 -6.28
CA ALA A 111 10.86 -5.56 -6.59
C ALA A 111 11.72 -5.68 -7.88
N LYS A 112 11.46 -4.84 -8.87
CA LYS A 112 12.25 -4.76 -10.10
C LYS A 112 13.67 -4.28 -9.82
N GLU A 113 13.84 -3.20 -9.04
CA GLU A 113 15.16 -2.68 -8.63
C GLU A 113 15.99 -3.72 -7.85
N TYR A 114 15.35 -4.49 -6.96
CA TYR A 114 16.02 -5.60 -6.28
C TYR A 114 16.44 -6.72 -7.25
N SER A 115 15.61 -7.05 -8.25
CA SER A 115 15.92 -8.08 -9.25
C SER A 115 17.06 -7.66 -10.19
N GLU A 116 17.11 -6.40 -10.58
CA GLU A 116 18.17 -5.85 -11.45
C GLU A 116 19.51 -5.73 -10.70
N THR A 117 19.48 -5.31 -9.44
CA THR A 117 20.68 -5.26 -8.58
C THR A 117 21.21 -6.67 -8.29
N GLY A 118 20.33 -7.64 -8.03
CA GLY A 118 20.71 -9.04 -7.81
C GLY A 118 21.31 -9.73 -9.05
N LYS A 119 20.93 -9.31 -10.26
CA LYS A 119 21.58 -9.76 -11.51
C LYS A 119 22.97 -9.15 -11.71
N GLY A 120 23.17 -7.90 -11.28
CA GLY A 120 24.47 -7.22 -11.36
C GLY A 120 25.55 -7.88 -10.50
N ASP A 121 25.20 -8.29 -9.28
CA ASP A 121 26.15 -8.96 -8.37
C ASP A 121 26.52 -10.37 -8.86
N GLN A 122 25.57 -11.14 -9.39
CA GLN A 122 25.88 -12.45 -9.97
C GLN A 122 26.75 -12.36 -11.24
N THR A 123 26.58 -11.31 -12.04
CA THR A 123 27.38 -11.07 -13.25
C THR A 123 28.80 -10.64 -12.91
N LYS A 124 29.00 -9.84 -11.85
CA LYS A 124 30.35 -9.48 -11.38
C LYS A 124 31.07 -10.66 -10.73
N GLN A 125 30.35 -11.49 -9.98
CA GLN A 125 30.94 -12.65 -9.32
C GLN A 125 31.37 -13.72 -10.34
N SER A 126 30.60 -13.95 -11.41
CA SER A 126 30.99 -14.88 -12.47
C SER A 126 32.21 -14.41 -13.27
N ILE A 127 32.33 -13.10 -13.56
CA ILE A 127 33.49 -12.53 -14.27
C ILE A 127 34.76 -12.64 -13.42
N ASN A 128 34.72 -12.24 -12.15
CA ASN A 128 35.88 -12.34 -11.25
C ASN A 128 36.33 -13.79 -11.00
N SER A 129 35.40 -14.75 -11.04
CA SER A 129 35.72 -16.17 -10.88
C SER A 129 36.40 -16.75 -12.12
N ALA A 130 36.05 -16.27 -13.31
CA ALA A 130 36.64 -16.69 -14.58
C ALA A 130 38.05 -16.10 -14.78
N ASP A 131 38.26 -14.86 -14.34
CA ASP A 131 39.58 -14.20 -14.42
C ASP A 131 40.58 -14.74 -13.39
N ALA A 132 40.11 -15.29 -12.25
CA ALA A 132 40.96 -15.89 -11.22
C ALA A 132 41.45 -17.32 -11.56
N GLN A 133 40.93 -17.94 -12.61
CA GLN A 133 41.33 -19.29 -13.07
C GLN A 133 42.33 -19.27 -14.23
N LYS A 134 42.80 -18.08 -14.64
CA LYS A 134 43.74 -17.89 -15.75
C LYS A 134 45.09 -17.41 -15.25
#